data_AF-A0A7S2SIG4-F1
#
_entry.id   AF-A0A7S2SIG4-F1
#
_cell.length_a   1.000
_cell.length_b   1.000
_cell.length_c   1.000
_cell.angle_alpha   90.00
_cell.angle_beta   90.00
_cell.angle_gamma   90.00
#
_symmetry.space_group_name_H-M   'P 1'
#
loop_
_entity.id
_entity.type
_entity.pdbx_description
1 polymer ?
#
loop_
_entity_poly.entity_id
_entity_poly.type
_entity_poly.pdbx_seq_one_letter_code
_entity_poly.pdbx_strand_id
1 'polypeptide(L)'
;ASFSISILEDLFYLVTITEEHTSVLGLLAQPFRPFSLGVWVLIFAGIIVTSACLGIMEHNEHRDPRHKTWFSILGSGVYKGFNSFVSGGPTFETNNTAARILNVSFGFFLTVIIATYTANLASQMVVLDHTGTVSSLQDAIVKKLPICVYSATKATMVTKYAGLKDIAINIDGTKQGLDALDTGKCVGIIMQINALKNAHAMYPDHCNKQTVGDIVHSISAGIPIASRYQHFLSYLILKGVTKGWYLQSEVAAKAEFESRDTCPSETVNIKSEAMSVRDVAGVFLLLAICLLVALSWFFLATNRNKHVPHVKQIPDHVLNE
;
A
#
# COMPACT_ATOMS: atom_id res chain seq x y z
N ALA A 1 19.27 45.47 0.48
CA ALA A 1 20.16 44.40 0.02
C ALA A 1 19.44 43.62 -1.07
N SER A 2 20.16 43.15 -2.09
CA SER A 2 19.60 42.25 -3.11
C SER A 2 19.99 40.80 -2.77
N PHE A 3 19.33 39.82 -3.37
CA PHE A 3 19.71 38.41 -3.25
C PHE A 3 20.26 37.89 -4.58
N SER A 4 21.13 36.88 -4.52
CA SER A 4 21.52 36.09 -5.69
C SER A 4 20.31 35.36 -6.26
N ILE A 5 20.45 34.84 -7.49
CA ILE A 5 19.52 33.79 -7.94
C ILE A 5 19.50 32.65 -6.93
N SER A 6 18.33 32.08 -6.73
CA SER A 6 18.14 30.92 -5.89
C SER A 6 18.41 29.65 -6.69
N ILE A 7 19.36 28.87 -6.20
CA ILE A 7 19.74 27.56 -6.74
C ILE A 7 19.50 26.44 -5.73
N LEU A 8 19.23 26.82 -4.48
CA LEU A 8 18.94 25.94 -3.36
C LEU A 8 17.49 26.15 -2.95
N GLU A 9 16.76 25.05 -2.79
CA GLU A 9 15.42 25.05 -2.25
C GLU A 9 15.40 24.30 -0.93
N ASP A 10 14.97 24.98 0.12
CA ASP A 10 14.71 24.36 1.41
C ASP A 10 13.32 23.74 1.38
N LEU A 11 13.28 22.40 1.34
CA LEU A 11 12.06 21.62 1.31
C LEU A 11 11.62 21.26 2.73
N PHE A 12 10.39 21.65 3.06
CA PHE A 12 9.73 21.32 4.31
C PHE A 12 8.81 20.12 4.12
N TYR A 13 8.94 19.16 5.02
CA TYR A 13 8.13 17.96 5.09
C TYR A 13 7.40 17.89 6.43
N LEU A 14 6.32 17.12 6.46
CA LEU A 14 5.73 16.68 7.71
C LEU A 14 6.55 15.49 8.24
N VAL A 15 7.05 15.60 9.46
CA VAL A 15 7.75 14.53 10.16
C VAL A 15 6.86 14.00 11.27
N THR A 16 6.72 12.68 11.37
CA THR A 16 5.94 11.99 12.40
C THR A 16 6.74 10.81 12.94
N ILE A 17 6.33 10.32 14.11
CA ILE A 17 6.78 9.02 14.59
C ILE A 17 6.24 7.94 13.64
N THR A 18 7.11 7.00 13.24
CA THR A 18 6.71 5.79 12.54
C THR A 18 6.13 4.81 13.56
N GLU A 19 4.82 4.67 13.59
CA GLU A 19 4.15 3.70 14.44
C GLU A 19 3.89 2.40 13.68
N GLU A 20 4.45 1.30 14.17
CA GLU A 20 4.24 -0.02 13.60
C GLU A 20 2.92 -0.64 14.15
N HIS A 21 1.77 -0.11 13.72
CA HIS A 21 0.47 -0.63 14.16
C HIS A 21 0.14 -1.97 13.51
N THR A 22 0.56 -3.06 14.17
CA THR A 22 0.23 -4.44 13.81
C THR A 22 -1.16 -4.83 14.31
N SER A 23 -2.21 -4.17 13.80
CA SER A 23 -3.58 -4.63 14.01
C SER A 23 -3.79 -5.97 13.28
N VAL A 24 -4.29 -7.00 13.99
CA VAL A 24 -4.56 -8.34 13.41
C VAL A 24 -5.51 -8.26 12.20
N LEU A 25 -6.50 -7.38 12.26
CA LEU A 25 -7.40 -7.11 11.13
C LEU A 25 -6.67 -6.47 9.94
N GLY A 26 -5.68 -5.62 10.21
CA GLY A 26 -4.82 -5.01 9.19
C GLY A 26 -3.95 -6.05 8.49
N LEU A 27 -3.42 -7.02 9.24
CA LEU A 27 -2.67 -8.16 8.70
C LEU A 27 -3.55 -9.06 7.83
N LEU A 28 -4.78 -9.36 8.26
CA LEU A 28 -5.74 -10.14 7.47
C LEU A 28 -6.19 -9.42 6.18
N ALA A 29 -6.25 -8.09 6.20
CA ALA A 29 -6.62 -7.29 5.03
C ALA A 29 -5.47 -7.10 4.03
N GLN A 30 -4.22 -7.40 4.42
CA GLN A 30 -3.02 -7.17 3.62
C GLN A 30 -3.08 -7.78 2.20
N PRO A 31 -3.53 -9.04 2.00
CA PRO A 31 -3.63 -9.63 0.66
C PRO A 31 -4.68 -8.97 -0.24
N PHE A 32 -5.64 -8.22 0.32
CA PHE A 32 -6.70 -7.56 -0.44
C PHE A 32 -6.39 -6.10 -0.79
N ARG A 33 -5.33 -5.51 -0.21
CA ARG A 33 -4.87 -4.13 -0.45
C ARG A 33 -4.47 -3.79 -1.90
N PRO A 34 -3.96 -4.72 -2.75
CA PRO A 34 -3.51 -4.36 -4.10
C PRO A 34 -4.61 -3.81 -5.03
N PHE A 35 -5.88 -4.08 -4.73
CA PHE A 35 -7.02 -3.59 -5.50
C PHE A 35 -8.07 -2.92 -4.61
N SER A 36 -8.73 -1.90 -5.14
CA SER A 36 -9.87 -1.28 -4.46
C SER A 36 -11.08 -2.24 -4.47
N LEU A 37 -12.01 -2.02 -3.53
CA LEU A 37 -13.25 -2.81 -3.46
C LEU A 37 -14.04 -2.79 -4.77
N GLY A 38 -14.06 -1.67 -5.50
CA GLY A 38 -14.73 -1.57 -6.79
C GLY A 38 -14.13 -2.49 -7.84
N VAL A 39 -12.80 -2.61 -7.88
CA VAL A 39 -12.10 -3.51 -8.80
C VAL A 39 -12.37 -4.97 -8.43
N TRP A 40 -12.33 -5.32 -7.15
CA TRP A 40 -12.68 -6.68 -6.69
C TRP A 40 -14.10 -7.08 -7.11
N VAL A 41 -15.08 -6.20 -6.91
CA VAL A 41 -16.47 -6.45 -7.34
C VAL A 41 -16.55 -6.68 -8.84
N LEU A 42 -15.83 -5.87 -9.64
CA LEU A 42 -15.81 -6.01 -11.09
C LEU A 42 -15.14 -7.32 -11.55
N ILE A 43 -14.05 -7.74 -10.89
CA ILE A 43 -13.40 -9.02 -11.17
C ILE A 43 -14.35 -10.19 -10.87
N PHE A 44 -14.97 -10.22 -9.68
CA PHE A 44 -15.90 -11.29 -9.33
C PHE A 44 -17.15 -11.30 -10.22
N ALA A 45 -17.69 -10.13 -10.56
CA ALA A 45 -18.79 -10.04 -11.52
C ALA A 45 -18.38 -10.59 -12.90
N GLY A 46 -17.19 -10.23 -13.39
CA GLY A 46 -16.62 -10.76 -14.63
C GLY A 46 -16.50 -12.29 -14.61
N ILE A 47 -15.91 -12.85 -13.55
CA ILE A 47 -15.76 -14.31 -13.36
C ILE A 47 -17.12 -15.00 -13.33
N ILE A 48 -18.09 -14.48 -12.56
CA ILE A 48 -19.42 -15.10 -12.45
C ILE A 48 -20.12 -15.11 -13.81
N VAL A 49 -20.09 -14.01 -14.55
CA VAL A 49 -20.72 -13.90 -15.88
C VAL A 49 -20.06 -14.84 -16.88
N THR A 50 -18.72 -14.83 -17.00
CA THR A 50 -18.02 -15.70 -17.95
C THR A 50 -18.19 -17.18 -17.59
N SER A 51 -18.17 -17.51 -16.30
CA SER A 51 -18.31 -18.89 -15.80
C SER A 51 -19.73 -19.42 -15.95
N ALA A 52 -20.75 -18.57 -15.80
CA ALA A 52 -22.13 -18.92 -16.09
C ALA A 52 -22.31 -19.20 -17.59
N CYS A 53 -21.77 -18.34 -18.46
CA CYS A 53 -21.80 -18.56 -19.91
C CYS A 53 -21.08 -19.86 -20.31
N LEU A 54 -19.87 -20.10 -19.83
CA LEU A 54 -19.13 -21.35 -20.09
C LEU A 54 -19.86 -22.58 -19.55
N GLY A 55 -20.41 -22.52 -18.34
CA GLY A 55 -21.17 -23.61 -17.75
C GLY A 55 -22.45 -23.95 -18.52
N ILE A 56 -23.16 -22.93 -19.04
CA ILE A 56 -24.33 -23.14 -19.90
C ILE A 56 -23.92 -23.77 -21.23
N MET A 57 -22.83 -23.30 -21.84
CA MET A 57 -22.32 -23.82 -23.11
C MET A 57 -21.82 -25.27 -22.97
N GLU A 58 -21.13 -25.60 -21.88
CA GLU A 58 -20.65 -26.96 -21.57
C GLU A 58 -21.83 -27.93 -21.37
N HIS A 59 -22.90 -27.48 -20.70
CA HIS A 59 -24.10 -28.28 -20.45
C HIS A 59 -24.91 -28.55 -21.72
N ASN A 60 -25.04 -27.56 -22.61
CA ASN A 60 -25.79 -27.72 -23.87
C ASN A 60 -25.13 -28.76 -24.81
N GLU A 61 -23.82 -28.95 -24.68
CA GLU A 61 -23.04 -29.88 -25.51
C GLU A 61 -23.05 -31.31 -24.93
N HIS A 62 -22.97 -31.45 -23.60
CA HIS A 62 -23.10 -32.73 -22.90
C HIS A 62 -24.54 -32.94 -22.40
N ARG A 63 -25.43 -33.40 -23.31
CA ARG A 63 -26.77 -33.89 -22.96
C ARG A 63 -26.70 -35.15 -22.07
N ASP A 64 -26.27 -35.03 -20.82
CA ASP A 64 -26.47 -36.07 -19.82
C ASP A 64 -27.91 -35.92 -19.26
N PRO A 65 -28.82 -36.89 -19.46
CA PRO A 65 -30.25 -36.76 -19.15
C PRO A 65 -30.56 -36.74 -17.63
N ARG A 66 -29.55 -36.68 -16.77
CA ARG A 66 -29.75 -36.54 -15.32
C ARG A 66 -30.15 -35.09 -15.03
N HIS A 67 -31.40 -34.89 -14.63
CA HIS A 67 -31.98 -33.65 -14.13
C HIS A 67 -31.10 -32.97 -13.07
N LYS A 68 -30.05 -32.26 -13.48
CA LYS A 68 -29.40 -31.26 -12.64
C LYS A 68 -30.23 -30.00 -12.77
N THR A 69 -30.79 -29.56 -11.64
CA THR A 69 -31.49 -28.28 -11.54
C THR A 69 -30.59 -27.19 -12.12
N TRP A 70 -31.15 -26.21 -12.83
CA TRP A 70 -30.38 -25.11 -13.44
C TRP A 70 -29.43 -24.40 -12.45
N PHE A 71 -29.84 -24.32 -11.18
CA PHE A 71 -29.00 -23.84 -10.07
C PHE A 71 -27.74 -24.68 -9.81
N SER A 72 -27.82 -26.01 -9.98
CA SER A 72 -26.66 -26.90 -9.83
C SER A 72 -25.66 -26.73 -10.96
N ILE A 73 -26.14 -26.47 -12.19
CA ILE A 73 -25.29 -26.21 -13.36
C ILE A 73 -24.54 -24.89 -13.16
N LEU A 74 -25.26 -23.82 -12.81
CA LEU A 74 -24.65 -22.52 -12.50
C LEU A 74 -23.68 -22.60 -11.32
N GLY A 75 -24.06 -23.28 -10.23
CA GLY A 75 -23.19 -23.46 -9.07
C GLY A 75 -21.89 -24.19 -9.42
N SER A 76 -21.97 -25.25 -10.25
CA SER A 76 -20.79 -25.98 -10.71
C SER A 76 -19.92 -25.16 -11.67
N GLY A 77 -20.52 -24.36 -12.56
CA GLY A 77 -19.80 -23.46 -13.46
C GLY A 77 -19.08 -22.35 -12.69
N VAL A 78 -19.77 -21.70 -11.76
CA VAL A 78 -19.18 -20.66 -10.89
C VAL A 78 -18.04 -21.24 -10.05
N TYR A 79 -18.19 -22.43 -9.48
CA TYR A 79 -17.11 -23.11 -8.75
C TYR A 79 -15.87 -23.34 -9.64
N LYS A 80 -16.04 -23.88 -10.85
CA LYS A 80 -14.93 -24.03 -11.82
C LYS A 80 -14.32 -22.68 -12.20
N GLY A 81 -15.15 -21.63 -12.30
CA GLY A 81 -14.73 -20.25 -12.51
C GLY A 81 -13.79 -19.71 -11.44
N PHE A 82 -14.21 -19.82 -10.18
CA PHE A 82 -13.38 -19.46 -9.03
C PHE A 82 -12.11 -20.31 -8.96
N ASN A 83 -12.20 -21.60 -9.22
CA ASN A 83 -11.03 -22.47 -9.27
C ASN A 83 -10.06 -22.03 -10.37
N SER A 84 -10.57 -21.64 -11.54
CA SER A 84 -9.76 -21.11 -12.64
C SER A 84 -9.02 -19.83 -12.28
N PHE A 85 -9.68 -18.93 -11.53
CA PHE A 85 -9.05 -17.72 -11.03
C PHE A 85 -7.92 -18.02 -10.06
N VAL A 86 -8.13 -18.95 -9.11
CA VAL A 86 -7.11 -19.33 -8.12
C VAL A 86 -5.95 -20.12 -8.75
N SER A 87 -6.23 -20.99 -9.73
CA SER A 87 -5.20 -21.78 -10.42
C SER A 87 -4.42 -21.00 -11.47
N GLY A 88 -4.84 -19.77 -11.80
CA GLY A 88 -4.20 -18.92 -12.80
C GLY A 88 -4.43 -19.32 -14.24
N GLY A 89 -5.50 -20.06 -14.53
CA GLY A 89 -5.82 -20.51 -15.87
C GLY A 89 -7.20 -21.18 -15.98
N PRO A 90 -7.79 -21.24 -17.18
CA PRO A 90 -9.13 -21.80 -17.38
C PRO A 90 -9.16 -23.32 -17.12
N THR A 91 -10.13 -23.77 -16.32
CA THR A 91 -10.34 -25.20 -15.99
C THR A 91 -11.51 -25.85 -16.72
N PHE A 92 -12.15 -25.11 -17.65
CA PHE A 92 -13.29 -25.60 -18.42
C PHE A 92 -12.83 -26.47 -19.59
N GLU A 93 -13.44 -27.64 -19.71
CA GLU A 93 -13.28 -28.54 -20.85
C GLU A 93 -14.29 -28.15 -21.94
N THR A 94 -13.84 -27.41 -22.96
CA THR A 94 -14.71 -26.87 -24.02
C THR A 94 -14.54 -27.60 -25.35
N ASN A 95 -15.63 -28.20 -25.87
CA ASN A 95 -15.61 -28.89 -27.16
C ASN A 95 -16.09 -27.99 -28.32
N ASN A 96 -17.05 -27.08 -28.09
CA ASN A 96 -17.55 -26.11 -29.06
C ASN A 96 -16.55 -24.98 -29.36
N THR A 97 -16.39 -24.62 -30.65
CA THR A 97 -15.58 -23.48 -31.12
C THR A 97 -15.93 -22.16 -30.44
N ALA A 98 -17.22 -21.86 -30.24
CA ALA A 98 -17.65 -20.63 -29.56
C ALA A 98 -17.22 -20.62 -28.07
N ALA A 99 -17.34 -21.77 -27.39
CA ALA A 99 -16.89 -21.93 -26.01
C ALA A 99 -15.36 -21.85 -25.90
N ARG A 100 -14.63 -22.38 -26.89
CA ARG A 100 -13.16 -22.29 -26.96
C ARG A 100 -12.68 -20.85 -27.08
N ILE A 101 -13.30 -20.03 -27.95
CA ILE A 101 -12.95 -18.61 -28.07
C ILE A 101 -13.18 -17.89 -26.73
N LEU A 102 -14.30 -18.15 -26.08
CA LEU A 102 -14.62 -17.53 -24.79
C LEU A 102 -13.68 -18.02 -23.68
N ASN A 103 -13.29 -19.30 -23.69
CA ASN A 103 -12.33 -19.88 -22.74
C ASN A 103 -10.92 -19.30 -22.91
N VAL A 104 -10.48 -19.06 -24.14
CA VAL A 104 -9.20 -18.37 -24.43
C VAL A 104 -9.25 -16.93 -23.94
N SER A 105 -10.33 -16.20 -24.24
CA SER A 105 -10.50 -14.83 -23.74
C SER A 105 -10.53 -14.76 -22.21
N PHE A 106 -11.17 -15.74 -21.57
CA PHE A 106 -11.19 -15.86 -20.11
C PHE A 106 -9.80 -16.15 -19.55
N GLY A 107 -9.04 -17.05 -20.17
CA GLY A 107 -7.65 -17.31 -19.79
C GLY A 107 -6.77 -16.07 -19.87
N PHE A 108 -6.86 -15.30 -20.98
CA PHE A 108 -6.13 -14.04 -21.12
C PHE A 108 -6.51 -13.01 -20.04
N PHE A 109 -7.80 -12.86 -19.75
CA PHE A 109 -8.29 -11.99 -18.68
C PHE A 109 -7.71 -12.38 -17.31
N LEU A 110 -7.70 -13.67 -16.98
CA LEU A 110 -7.12 -14.18 -15.73
C LEU A 110 -5.62 -13.89 -15.65
N THR A 111 -4.86 -14.15 -16.71
CA THR A 111 -3.42 -13.88 -16.77
C THR A 111 -3.12 -12.40 -16.51
N VAL A 112 -3.84 -11.50 -17.18
CA VAL A 112 -3.63 -10.04 -17.02
C VAL A 112 -3.95 -9.59 -15.58
N ILE A 113 -5.05 -10.07 -15.00
CA ILE A 113 -5.42 -9.68 -13.62
C ILE A 113 -4.41 -10.20 -12.61
N ILE A 114 -3.97 -11.45 -12.71
CA ILE A 114 -3.02 -12.04 -11.76
C ILE A 114 -1.65 -11.36 -11.88
N ALA A 115 -1.21 -11.06 -13.11
CA ALA A 115 0.02 -10.30 -13.34
C ALA A 115 -0.05 -8.90 -12.72
N THR A 116 -1.18 -8.21 -12.91
CA THR A 116 -1.40 -6.86 -12.33
C THR A 116 -1.48 -6.92 -10.80
N TYR A 117 -2.17 -7.93 -10.25
CA TYR A 117 -2.23 -8.17 -8.80
C TYR A 117 -0.83 -8.37 -8.22
N THR A 118 -0.02 -9.20 -8.88
CA THR A 118 1.35 -9.52 -8.43
C THR A 118 2.26 -8.29 -8.51
N ALA A 119 2.15 -7.50 -9.58
CA ALA A 119 2.91 -6.27 -9.76
C ALA A 119 2.55 -5.22 -8.69
N ASN A 120 1.26 -5.03 -8.43
CA ASN A 120 0.78 -4.07 -7.42
C ASN A 120 1.16 -4.52 -6.01
N LEU A 121 1.05 -5.82 -5.72
CA LEU A 121 1.48 -6.39 -4.45
C LEU A 121 2.99 -6.17 -4.26
N ALA A 122 3.82 -6.50 -5.26
CA ALA A 122 5.27 -6.30 -5.20
C ALA A 122 5.63 -4.83 -5.00
N SER A 123 4.96 -3.91 -5.72
CA SER A 123 5.18 -2.47 -5.52
C SER A 123 4.84 -2.01 -4.10
N GLN A 124 3.81 -2.57 -3.48
CA GLN A 124 3.43 -2.25 -2.10
C GLN A 124 4.40 -2.86 -1.08
N MET A 125 5.04 -3.99 -1.37
CA MET A 125 6.05 -4.59 -0.50
C MET A 125 7.39 -3.83 -0.52
N VAL A 126 7.67 -3.12 -1.61
CA VAL A 126 8.87 -2.27 -1.73
C VAL A 126 8.67 -0.92 -1.04
N VAL A 127 7.44 -0.43 -0.94
CA VAL A 127 7.14 0.77 -0.18
C VAL A 127 7.02 0.37 1.28
N LEU A 128 8.01 0.75 2.09
CA LEU A 128 7.91 0.73 3.54
C LEU A 128 6.71 1.59 3.91
N ASP A 129 5.64 0.96 4.39
CA ASP A 129 4.41 1.61 4.82
C ASP A 129 4.74 2.32 6.14
N HIS A 130 5.38 3.49 6.06
CA HIS A 130 5.58 4.39 7.18
C HIS A 130 4.24 5.07 7.51
N THR A 131 3.24 4.26 7.89
CA THR A 131 1.97 4.77 8.40
C THR A 131 2.20 5.24 9.82
N GLY A 132 2.80 6.42 9.97
CA GLY A 132 2.63 7.18 11.20
C GLY A 132 1.15 7.45 11.45
N THR A 133 0.81 7.97 12.63
CA THR A 133 -0.56 8.36 13.02
C THR A 133 -1.24 9.28 11.99
N VAL A 134 -0.44 9.97 11.15
CA VAL A 134 -0.85 10.85 10.06
C VAL A 134 -0.08 10.52 8.78
N SER A 135 -0.79 10.36 7.65
CA SER A 135 -0.19 10.07 6.34
C SER A 135 0.12 11.32 5.49
N SER A 136 -0.48 12.47 5.82
CA SER A 136 -0.23 13.74 5.15
C SER A 136 -0.64 14.93 6.01
N LEU A 137 -0.13 16.12 5.71
CA LEU A 137 -0.55 17.34 6.40
C LEU A 137 -2.07 17.56 6.30
N GLN A 138 -2.67 17.23 5.16
CA GLN A 138 -4.11 17.38 4.95
C GLN A 138 -4.92 16.42 5.84
N ASP A 139 -4.42 15.20 6.03
CA ASP A 139 -5.04 14.21 6.92
C ASP A 139 -5.04 14.71 8.38
N ALA A 140 -3.94 15.29 8.85
CA ALA A 140 -3.89 15.94 10.17
C ALA A 140 -4.90 17.09 10.31
N ILE A 141 -5.04 17.91 9.27
CA ILE A 141 -6.00 19.03 9.26
C ILE A 141 -7.44 18.52 9.35
N VAL A 142 -7.80 17.50 8.56
CA VAL A 142 -9.15 16.91 8.55
C VAL A 142 -9.47 16.25 9.89
N LYS A 143 -8.50 15.51 10.46
CA LYS A 143 -8.63 14.85 11.76
C LYS A 143 -8.49 15.81 12.95
N LYS A 144 -8.16 17.09 12.72
CA LYS A 144 -7.90 18.13 13.73
C LYS A 144 -6.83 17.72 14.76
N LEU A 145 -5.76 17.10 14.29
CA LEU A 145 -4.67 16.64 15.16
C LEU A 145 -3.61 17.74 15.35
N PRO A 146 -3.00 17.86 16.54
CA PRO A 146 -2.04 18.93 16.84
C PRO A 146 -0.74 18.77 16.05
N ILE A 147 -0.31 19.82 15.34
CA ILE A 147 0.92 19.84 14.54
C ILE A 147 1.87 20.89 15.08
N CYS A 148 3.12 20.48 15.33
CA CYS A 148 4.19 21.35 15.76
C CYS A 148 4.74 22.15 14.58
N VAL A 149 4.80 23.48 14.72
CA VAL A 149 5.31 24.41 13.71
C VAL A 149 6.24 25.40 14.37
N TYR A 150 7.39 25.68 13.72
CA TYR A 150 8.31 26.68 14.22
C TYR A 150 7.65 28.06 14.29
N SER A 151 7.86 28.77 15.40
CA SER A 151 7.32 30.11 15.63
C SER A 151 7.63 31.07 14.47
N ALA A 152 8.81 30.93 13.85
CA ALA A 152 9.26 31.74 12.70
C ALA A 152 8.47 31.49 11.41
N THR A 153 7.97 30.26 11.18
CA THR A 153 7.29 29.89 9.92
C THR A 153 5.78 29.71 10.09
N LYS A 154 5.26 29.73 11.32
CA LYS A 154 3.83 29.53 11.59
C LYS A 154 2.92 30.47 10.81
N ALA A 155 3.23 31.77 10.76
CA ALA A 155 2.40 32.73 10.04
C ALA A 155 2.28 32.37 8.55
N THR A 156 3.40 32.01 7.92
CA THR A 156 3.43 31.54 6.52
C THR A 156 2.64 30.25 6.35
N MET A 157 2.82 29.28 7.25
CA MET A 157 2.13 27.99 7.17
C MET A 157 0.62 28.11 7.37
N VAL A 158 0.17 28.93 8.32
CA VAL A 158 -1.27 29.17 8.57
C VAL A 158 -1.91 29.96 7.42
N THR A 159 -1.16 30.87 6.79
CA THR A 159 -1.64 31.59 5.60
C THR A 159 -1.83 30.64 4.42
N LYS A 160 -0.90 29.69 4.22
CA LYS A 160 -0.98 28.68 3.15
C LYS A 160 -2.04 27.61 3.45
N TYR A 161 -2.17 27.21 4.71
CA TYR A 161 -3.10 26.18 5.17
C TYR A 161 -3.97 26.73 6.31
N ALA A 162 -5.12 27.32 5.97
CA ALA A 162 -6.02 27.93 6.94
C ALA A 162 -6.43 26.96 8.07
N GLY A 163 -6.55 25.66 7.76
CA GLY A 163 -6.88 24.61 8.72
C GLY A 163 -5.81 24.37 9.80
N LEU A 164 -4.60 24.92 9.66
CA LEU A 164 -3.57 24.88 10.71
C LEU A 164 -3.82 25.85 11.85
N LYS A 165 -4.67 26.87 11.68
CA LYS A 165 -4.83 27.96 12.67
C LYS A 165 -5.17 27.43 14.07
N ASP A 166 -6.01 26.41 14.14
CA ASP A 166 -6.55 25.89 15.40
C ASP A 166 -5.76 24.67 15.94
N ILE A 167 -4.85 24.12 15.15
CA ILE A 167 -4.09 22.90 15.49
C ILE A 167 -2.57 23.11 15.55
N ALA A 168 -2.05 24.26 15.10
CA ALA A 168 -0.63 24.55 15.07
C ALA A 168 -0.09 24.96 16.45
N ILE A 169 0.75 24.11 17.02
CA ILE A 169 1.48 24.34 18.28
C ILE A 169 2.84 24.95 17.98
N ASN A 170 3.20 26.00 18.71
CA ASN A 170 4.49 26.68 18.54
C ASN A 170 5.62 25.87 19.16
N ILE A 171 6.72 25.79 18.44
CA ILE A 171 8.00 25.31 18.93
C ILE A 171 9.10 26.31 18.54
N ASP A 172 10.12 26.41 19.38
CA ASP A 172 11.22 27.37 19.16
C ASP A 172 12.53 26.68 18.76
N GLY A 173 12.63 25.35 18.95
CA GLY A 173 13.82 24.58 18.60
C GLY A 173 13.52 23.16 18.14
N THR A 174 14.46 22.59 17.37
CA THR A 174 14.34 21.24 16.81
C THR A 174 14.21 20.19 17.90
N LYS A 175 15.08 20.21 18.93
CA LYS A 175 15.00 19.26 20.05
C LYS A 175 13.64 19.29 20.76
N GLN A 176 13.17 20.49 21.10
CA GLN A 176 11.85 20.68 21.71
C GLN A 176 10.73 20.10 20.83
N GLY A 177 10.85 20.28 19.51
CA GLY A 177 9.92 19.71 18.54
C GLY A 177 9.94 18.18 18.50
N LEU A 178 11.11 17.55 18.55
CA LEU A 178 11.25 16.10 18.58
C LEU A 178 10.74 15.52 19.90
N ASP A 179 11.09 16.12 21.04
CA ASP A 179 10.58 15.75 22.37
C ASP A 179 9.05 15.92 22.46
N ALA A 180 8.50 16.93 21.78
CA ALA A 180 7.06 17.15 21.70
C ALA A 180 6.32 16.04 20.93
N LEU A 181 6.97 15.41 19.95
CA LEU A 181 6.44 14.22 19.29
C LEU A 181 6.45 13.03 20.25
N ASP A 182 7.57 12.79 20.95
CA ASP A 182 7.70 11.64 21.86
C ASP A 182 6.73 11.73 23.05
N THR A 183 6.46 12.94 23.53
CA THR A 183 5.48 13.19 24.60
C THR A 183 4.03 13.23 24.10
N GLY A 184 3.79 13.06 22.79
CA GLY A 184 2.46 13.09 22.19
C GLY A 184 1.77 14.46 22.21
N LYS A 185 2.52 15.56 22.45
CA LYS A 185 1.98 16.93 22.38
C LYS A 185 1.57 17.31 20.96
N CYS A 186 2.32 16.80 19.99
CA CYS A 186 2.05 16.93 18.56
C CYS A 186 2.07 15.54 17.94
N VAL A 187 1.23 15.30 16.93
CA VAL A 187 1.31 14.07 16.12
C VAL A 187 2.32 14.19 14.98
N GLY A 188 2.71 15.42 14.63
CA GLY A 188 3.68 15.68 13.57
C GLY A 188 4.31 17.06 13.71
N ILE A 189 5.44 17.26 13.06
CA ILE A 189 6.21 18.51 13.04
C ILE A 189 6.55 18.89 11.60
N ILE A 190 6.37 20.16 11.23
CA ILE A 190 6.78 20.65 9.92
C ILE A 190 8.23 21.12 10.02
N MET A 191 9.15 20.44 9.32
CA MET A 191 10.58 20.77 9.35
C MET A 191 11.28 20.54 8.02
N GLN A 192 12.44 21.16 7.85
CA GLN A 192 13.29 20.99 6.69
C GLN A 192 13.98 19.62 6.71
N ILE A 193 14.17 19.01 5.53
CA ILE A 193 14.84 17.71 5.43
C ILE A 193 16.27 17.74 6.00
N ASN A 194 17.01 18.82 5.76
CA ASN A 194 18.37 18.98 6.28
C ASN A 194 18.38 19.18 7.80
N ALA A 195 17.38 19.85 8.35
CA ALA A 195 17.21 19.98 9.79
C ALA A 195 16.93 18.63 10.45
N LEU A 196 16.13 17.76 9.81
CA LEU A 196 15.89 16.39 10.28
C LEU A 196 17.17 15.56 10.29
N LYS A 197 17.94 15.55 9.19
CA LYS A 197 19.23 14.83 9.11
C LYS A 197 20.22 15.30 10.19
N ASN A 198 20.32 16.62 10.39
CA ASN A 198 21.13 17.19 11.46
C ASN A 198 20.61 16.78 12.85
N ALA A 199 19.29 16.72 13.03
CA ALA A 199 18.68 16.24 14.26
C ALA A 199 18.99 14.76 14.51
N HIS A 200 18.95 13.91 13.50
CA HIS A 200 19.34 12.50 13.61
C HIS A 200 20.81 12.35 14.00
N ALA A 201 21.69 13.14 13.38
CA ALA A 201 23.11 13.21 13.72
C ALA A 201 23.35 13.64 15.18
N MET A 202 22.55 14.58 15.68
CA MET A 202 22.71 15.15 17.01
C MET A 202 21.99 14.36 18.11
N TYR A 203 20.90 13.68 17.76
CA TYR A 203 20.00 12.98 18.67
C TYR A 203 19.64 11.58 18.11
N PRO A 204 20.52 10.59 18.27
CA PRO A 204 20.30 9.24 17.74
C PRO A 204 19.04 8.54 18.24
N ASP A 205 18.52 8.93 19.42
CA ASP A 205 17.31 8.35 20.01
C ASP A 205 16.02 8.70 19.24
N HIS A 206 16.09 9.64 18.29
CA HIS A 206 14.93 10.11 17.53
C HIS A 206 14.84 9.53 16.10
N CYS A 207 15.57 8.45 15.79
CA CYS A 207 15.52 7.78 14.48
C CYS A 207 14.15 7.16 14.12
N ASN A 208 13.24 7.07 15.09
CA ASN A 208 11.85 6.68 14.88
C ASN A 208 11.00 7.77 14.20
N LYS A 209 11.59 8.90 13.81
CA LYS A 209 10.88 10.02 13.19
C LYS A 209 11.28 10.14 11.73
N GLN A 210 10.28 10.12 10.86
CA GLN A 210 10.51 10.15 9.43
C GLN A 210 9.54 11.10 8.74
N THR A 211 9.93 11.54 7.53
CA THR A 211 9.09 12.37 6.68
C THR A 211 7.97 11.54 6.07
N VAL A 212 6.74 12.08 6.06
CA VAL A 212 5.57 11.40 5.49
C VAL A 212 4.79 12.37 4.59
N GLY A 213 4.32 11.86 3.45
CA GLY A 213 3.58 12.64 2.46
C GLY A 213 4.44 13.55 1.59
N ASP A 214 3.78 14.47 0.88
CA ASP A 214 4.42 15.38 -0.08
C ASP A 214 5.08 16.60 0.57
N ILE A 215 5.84 17.35 -0.23
CA ILE A 215 6.45 18.62 0.16
C ILE A 215 5.35 19.60 0.61
N VAL A 216 5.44 20.02 1.88
CA VAL A 216 4.50 20.97 2.49
C VAL A 216 4.80 22.39 2.01
N HIS A 217 6.06 22.75 1.95
CA HIS A 217 6.50 24.08 1.55
C HIS A 217 7.91 24.03 1.01
N SER A 218 8.22 24.91 0.07
CA SER A 218 9.58 25.15 -0.40
C SER A 218 9.89 26.62 -0.24
N ILE A 219 11.09 26.91 0.24
CA ILE A 219 11.63 28.27 0.30
C ILE A 219 12.90 28.28 -0.54
N SER A 220 12.93 29.13 -1.55
CA SER A 220 14.13 29.34 -2.35
C SER A 220 15.15 30.15 -1.55
N ALA A 221 16.32 29.56 -1.29
CA ALA A 221 17.40 30.22 -0.57
C ALA A 221 18.24 31.07 -1.53
N GLY A 222 18.57 32.30 -1.11
CA GLY A 222 19.40 33.22 -1.87
C GLY A 222 20.46 33.84 -0.97
N ILE A 223 21.65 34.09 -1.52
CA ILE A 223 22.74 34.71 -0.76
C ILE A 223 22.53 36.23 -0.79
N PRO A 224 22.54 36.93 0.34
CA PRO A 224 22.45 38.38 0.37
C PRO A 224 23.70 38.99 -0.27
N ILE A 225 23.49 39.84 -1.28
CA ILE A 225 24.55 40.48 -2.06
C ILE A 225 24.28 41.97 -2.24
N ALA A 226 25.36 42.75 -2.31
CA ALA A 226 25.25 44.16 -2.63
C ALA A 226 24.64 44.33 -4.03
N SER A 227 23.68 45.25 -4.18
CA SER A 227 22.90 45.39 -5.42
C SER A 227 23.78 45.63 -6.66
N ARG A 228 24.94 46.30 -6.50
CA ARG A 228 25.94 46.49 -7.59
C ARG A 228 26.50 45.19 -8.17
N TYR A 229 26.54 44.10 -7.39
CA TYR A 229 27.07 42.81 -7.82
C TYR A 229 25.97 41.80 -8.14
N GLN A 230 24.70 42.17 -7.98
CA GLN A 230 23.59 41.23 -8.11
C GLN A 230 23.56 40.55 -9.48
N HIS A 231 23.55 41.34 -10.56
CA HIS A 231 23.49 40.81 -11.91
C HIS A 231 24.72 39.98 -12.27
N PHE A 232 25.91 40.46 -11.93
CA PHE A 232 27.15 39.78 -12.23
C PHE A 232 27.23 38.42 -11.53
N LEU A 233 26.99 38.38 -10.21
CA LEU A 233 27.02 37.13 -9.44
C LEU A 233 25.92 36.17 -9.86
N SER A 234 24.71 36.68 -10.12
CA SER A 234 23.60 35.86 -10.62
C SER A 234 23.93 35.21 -11.96
N TYR A 235 24.52 35.97 -12.89
CA TYR A 235 24.99 35.43 -14.17
C TYR A 235 26.08 34.37 -13.99
N LEU A 236 27.05 34.61 -13.10
CA LEU A 236 28.12 33.64 -12.84
C LEU A 236 27.59 32.34 -12.25
N ILE A 237 26.66 32.41 -11.30
CA ILE A 237 26.01 31.23 -10.72
C ILE A 237 25.24 30.46 -11.80
N LEU A 238 24.48 31.15 -12.65
CA LEU A 238 23.70 30.50 -13.72
C LEU A 238 24.61 29.85 -14.78
N LYS A 239 25.68 30.54 -15.17
CA LYS A 239 26.75 29.99 -16.02
C LYS A 239 27.43 28.79 -15.35
N GLY A 240 27.46 28.80 -14.02
CA GLY A 240 27.86 27.72 -13.14
C GLY A 240 27.09 26.44 -13.36
N VAL A 241 25.80 26.56 -13.12
CA VAL A 241 24.81 25.48 -13.22
C VAL A 241 24.75 24.94 -14.65
N THR A 242 24.65 25.81 -15.65
CA THR A 242 24.54 25.42 -17.07
C THR A 242 25.76 24.68 -17.62
N LYS A 243 26.96 24.97 -17.10
CA LYS A 243 28.20 24.27 -17.48
C LYS A 243 28.50 23.02 -16.63
N GLY A 244 27.69 22.73 -15.61
CA GLY A 244 27.80 21.52 -14.81
C GLY A 244 28.90 21.51 -13.73
N TRP A 245 29.76 22.53 -13.62
CA TRP A 245 30.78 22.56 -12.54
C TRP A 245 30.16 22.81 -11.17
N TYR A 246 29.02 23.51 -11.10
CA TYR A 246 28.31 23.72 -9.84
C TYR A 246 27.86 22.39 -9.21
N LEU A 247 27.34 21.44 -10.01
CA LEU A 247 26.85 20.15 -9.50
C LEU A 247 27.96 19.34 -8.82
N GLN A 248 29.17 19.36 -9.38
CA GLN A 248 30.32 18.67 -8.78
C GLN A 248 30.73 19.33 -7.46
N SER A 249 30.78 20.66 -7.42
CA SER A 249 31.08 21.41 -6.19
C SER A 249 29.98 21.26 -5.13
N GLU A 250 28.72 21.15 -5.54
CA GLU A 250 27.58 20.93 -4.64
C GLU A 250 27.69 19.57 -3.94
N VAL A 251 27.97 18.49 -4.70
CA VAL A 251 28.14 17.15 -4.11
C VAL A 251 29.31 17.14 -3.12
N ALA A 252 30.44 17.76 -3.47
CA ALA A 252 31.59 17.87 -2.58
C ALA A 252 31.25 18.68 -1.32
N ALA A 253 30.58 19.83 -1.48
CA ALA A 253 30.18 20.67 -0.36
C ALA A 253 29.17 19.98 0.56
N LYS A 254 28.19 19.24 0.02
CA LYS A 254 27.26 18.45 0.84
C LYS A 254 27.99 17.37 1.62
N ALA A 255 28.95 16.67 0.99
CA ALA A 255 29.73 15.65 1.66
C ALA A 255 30.62 16.19 2.81
N GLU A 256 31.03 17.45 2.72
CA GLU A 256 31.91 18.12 3.69
C GLU A 256 31.13 18.85 4.79
N PHE A 257 30.05 19.55 4.44
CA PHE A 257 29.35 20.49 5.34
C PHE A 257 27.97 20.02 5.80
N GLU A 258 27.30 19.08 5.13
CA GLU A 258 26.05 18.52 5.65
C GLU A 258 26.35 17.38 6.63
N SER A 259 25.66 17.38 7.78
CA SER A 259 25.78 16.26 8.71
C SER A 259 25.24 15.00 8.05
N ARG A 260 26.00 13.91 8.12
CA ARG A 260 25.49 12.62 7.70
C ARG A 260 24.39 12.20 8.65
N ASP A 261 23.28 11.74 8.09
CA ASP A 261 22.25 11.07 8.87
C ASP A 261 22.87 9.82 9.53
N THR A 262 22.94 9.82 10.86
CA THR A 262 23.49 8.71 11.65
C THR A 262 22.43 7.68 11.98
N CYS A 263 21.16 7.97 11.71
CA CYS A 263 20.15 6.94 11.82
C CYS A 263 20.47 5.85 10.81
N PRO A 264 20.19 4.57 11.16
CA PRO A 264 19.98 3.59 10.14
C PRO A 264 18.76 4.07 9.36
N SER A 265 19.01 4.92 8.37
CA SER A 265 18.25 4.79 7.16
C SER A 265 18.41 3.31 6.84
N GLU A 266 17.29 2.61 6.73
CA GLU A 266 17.16 1.76 5.57
C GLU A 266 17.48 2.70 4.41
N THR A 267 18.78 2.89 4.16
CA THR A 267 19.27 3.14 2.84
C THR A 267 18.41 2.21 2.02
N VAL A 268 17.87 2.73 0.93
CA VAL A 268 17.68 1.92 -0.25
C VAL A 268 19.08 1.40 -0.65
N ASN A 269 19.71 0.62 0.22
CA ASN A 269 20.57 -0.45 -0.13
C ASN A 269 19.61 -1.26 -0.96
N ILE A 270 19.81 -1.19 -2.27
CA ILE A 270 19.37 -2.21 -3.20
C ILE A 270 20.17 -3.49 -2.88
N LYS A 271 20.16 -3.91 -1.61
CA LYS A 271 20.32 -5.27 -1.20
C LYS A 271 18.88 -5.67 -0.96
N SER A 272 18.40 -6.56 -1.80
CA SER A 272 17.13 -7.26 -1.66
C SER A 272 17.02 -7.74 -0.21
N GLU A 273 16.39 -6.93 0.64
CA GLU A 273 16.14 -7.31 2.01
C GLU A 273 15.17 -8.49 1.91
N ALA A 274 15.53 -9.60 2.53
CA ALA A 274 14.71 -10.78 2.48
C ALA A 274 13.35 -10.42 3.09
N MET A 275 12.28 -10.79 2.39
CA MET A 275 10.91 -10.57 2.82
C MET A 275 10.72 -11.02 4.27
N SER A 276 10.23 -10.12 5.12
CA SER A 276 10.03 -10.37 6.54
C SER A 276 8.81 -11.27 6.74
N VAL A 277 8.77 -12.00 7.86
CA VAL A 277 7.63 -12.83 8.26
C VAL A 277 6.34 -11.98 8.33
N ARG A 278 6.46 -10.69 8.66
CA ARG A 278 5.32 -9.76 8.76
C ARG A 278 4.67 -9.51 7.40
N ASP A 279 5.44 -9.54 6.31
CA ASP A 279 4.95 -9.21 4.98
C ASP A 279 4.05 -10.31 4.39
N VAL A 280 4.14 -11.53 4.92
CA VAL A 280 3.37 -12.70 4.48
C VAL A 280 2.44 -13.25 5.56
N ALA A 281 2.48 -12.71 6.77
CA ALA A 281 1.73 -13.21 7.92
C ALA A 281 0.22 -13.29 7.64
N GLY A 282 -0.34 -12.31 6.92
CA GLY A 282 -1.75 -12.29 6.53
C GLY A 282 -2.19 -13.52 5.73
N VAL A 283 -1.35 -13.99 4.80
CA VAL A 283 -1.65 -15.15 3.96
C VAL A 283 -1.70 -16.44 4.79
N PHE A 284 -0.74 -16.60 5.72
CA PHE A 284 -0.72 -17.76 6.62
C PHE A 284 -1.92 -17.78 7.58
N LEU A 285 -2.35 -16.61 8.08
CA LEU A 285 -3.55 -16.50 8.91
C LEU A 285 -4.83 -16.89 8.14
N LEU A 286 -4.98 -16.45 6.89
CA LEU A 286 -6.11 -16.85 6.04
C LEU A 286 -6.14 -18.35 5.81
N LEU A 287 -4.98 -18.96 5.53
CA LEU A 287 -4.89 -20.42 5.37
C LEU A 287 -5.32 -21.16 6.65
N ALA A 288 -4.85 -20.70 7.82
CA ALA A 288 -5.22 -21.29 9.11
C ALA A 288 -6.73 -21.23 9.36
N ILE A 289 -7.38 -20.09 9.06
CA ILE A 289 -8.84 -19.93 9.17
C ILE A 289 -9.57 -20.90 8.25
N CYS A 290 -9.16 -20.99 6.97
CA CYS A 290 -9.76 -21.91 6.00
C CYS A 290 -9.63 -23.38 6.43
N LEU A 291 -8.48 -23.77 6.99
CA LEU A 291 -8.27 -25.12 7.51
C LEU A 291 -9.20 -25.43 8.69
N LEU A 292 -9.36 -24.49 9.63
CA LEU A 292 -10.26 -24.65 10.76
C LEU A 292 -11.73 -24.76 10.31
N VAL A 293 -12.15 -23.98 9.33
CA VAL A 293 -13.50 -24.05 8.74
C VAL A 293 -13.71 -25.39 8.04
N ALA A 294 -12.73 -25.85 7.25
CA ALA A 294 -12.82 -27.13 6.56
C ALA A 294 -12.89 -28.32 7.54
N LEU A 295 -12.03 -28.33 8.57
CA LEU A 295 -12.02 -29.37 9.59
C LEU A 295 -13.29 -29.35 10.43
N SER A 296 -13.74 -28.18 10.88
CA SER A 296 -15.00 -28.07 11.63
C SER A 296 -16.19 -28.56 10.81
N TRP A 297 -16.28 -28.20 9.53
CA TRP A 297 -17.31 -28.71 8.64
C TRP A 297 -17.23 -30.24 8.47
N PHE A 298 -16.02 -30.78 8.30
CA PHE A 298 -15.79 -32.22 8.18
C PHE A 298 -16.22 -32.98 9.44
N PHE A 299 -15.85 -32.48 10.63
CA PHE A 299 -16.26 -33.09 11.90
C PHE A 299 -17.78 -33.00 12.11
N LEU A 300 -18.41 -31.86 11.80
CA LEU A 300 -19.86 -31.71 11.89
C LEU A 300 -20.60 -32.65 10.93
N ALA A 301 -20.14 -32.78 9.69
CA ALA A 301 -20.73 -33.68 8.70
C ALA A 301 -20.57 -35.15 9.11
N THR A 302 -19.41 -35.52 9.65
CA THR A 302 -19.14 -36.89 10.11
C THR A 302 -19.98 -37.24 11.34
N ASN A 303 -20.17 -36.31 12.28
CA ASN A 303 -21.06 -36.51 13.42
C ASN A 303 -22.53 -36.61 12.99
N ARG A 304 -22.94 -35.84 11.98
CA ARG A 304 -24.30 -35.92 11.42
C ARG A 304 -24.59 -37.27 10.75
N ASN A 305 -23.60 -37.85 10.06
CA ASN A 305 -23.75 -39.17 9.43
C ASN A 305 -23.75 -40.34 10.44
N LYS A 306 -23.13 -40.20 11.62
CA LYS A 306 -23.21 -41.22 12.69
C LYS A 306 -24.60 -41.32 13.34
N HIS A 307 -25.45 -40.29 13.20
CA HIS A 307 -26.79 -40.26 13.77
C HIS A 307 -27.92 -40.70 12.82
N VAL A 308 -27.61 -41.11 11.58
CA VAL A 308 -28.60 -41.70 10.66
C VAL A 308 -28.60 -43.22 10.87
N PRO A 309 -29.64 -43.83 11.47
CA PRO A 309 -29.70 -45.28 11.62
C PRO A 309 -29.77 -45.95 10.23
N HIS A 310 -28.90 -46.94 10.02
CA HIS A 310 -28.93 -47.82 8.85
C HIS A 310 -30.34 -48.41 8.68
N VAL A 311 -31.05 -48.01 7.62
CA VAL A 311 -32.28 -48.69 7.19
C VAL A 311 -31.89 -50.11 6.76
N LYS A 312 -32.38 -51.12 7.49
CA LYS A 312 -32.27 -52.53 7.14
C LYS A 312 -32.77 -52.76 5.71
N GLN A 313 -31.92 -53.33 4.86
CA GLN A 313 -32.36 -53.96 3.61
C GLN A 313 -33.38 -55.07 3.95
N ILE A 314 -34.56 -54.99 3.34
CA ILE A 314 -35.58 -56.04 3.37
C ILE A 314 -35.16 -57.10 2.34
N PRO A 315 -35.08 -58.39 2.68
CA PRO A 315 -34.67 -59.43 1.73
C PRO A 315 -35.77 -59.76 0.71
N ASP A 316 -35.35 -59.95 -0.55
CA ASP A 316 -36.14 -60.24 -1.75
C ASP A 316 -36.75 -61.66 -1.77
N HIS A 317 -37.62 -61.99 -0.82
CA HIS A 317 -38.28 -63.30 -0.78
C HIS A 317 -39.79 -63.24 -0.45
N VAL A 318 -40.55 -62.40 -1.14
CA VAL A 318 -42.01 -62.60 -1.30
C VAL A 318 -42.46 -61.93 -2.60
N LEU A 319 -42.44 -62.66 -3.72
CA LEU A 319 -43.18 -62.36 -4.94
C LEU A 319 -43.06 -63.61 -5.85
N ASN A 320 -43.79 -64.65 -5.49
CA ASN A 320 -44.17 -65.78 -6.36
C ASN A 320 -45.36 -66.49 -5.67
N GLU A 321 -46.52 -65.84 -5.74
CA GLU A 321 -47.82 -66.53 -5.88
C GLU A 321 -48.40 -66.09 -7.23
#